data_AF-A0A800D9P8-F1
#
_entry.id   AF-A0A800D9P8-F1
#
_cell.length_a   1.000
_cell.length_b   1.000
_cell.length_c   1.000
_cell.angle_alpha   90.00
_cell.angle_beta   90.00
_cell.angle_gamma   90.00
#
_symmetry.space_group_name_H-M   'P 1'
#
loop_
_entity.id
_entity.type
_entity.pdbx_description
1 polymer ?
#
loop_
_entity_poly.entity_id
_entity_poly.type
_entity_poly.pdbx_seq_one_letter_code
_entity_poly.pdbx_strand_id
1 'polypeptide(L)'
;MNKRGGRGWHRLFMRGGRLHPLCRATIYLLLLLGTEVSGGLLLGLLYAISLLLLGAPQRAVESLLGGNIPRTMFLGLGWWRLATALGLALILGHLLDREPMETMGLDRRRSGRDGLLGALFGLGTMGAIGGLFVALHWASPARGSAGPVGFLLDVIALLPAAAAEEIAFRGYLQRAFGEWRGPVVGILASSLIFALFHALNPNVNPMGLLNILLAGVVFAVSVERTGTLWLATGYHFLWNLTQGTILGMPVSGMAWQGLLDLSPRGPAIWTGGAFGPEGGLAATLALFLSLIPLWLLTCRPATVAVACRNQRATMEAAFGPLPAVHHRLDVGARLFRDLAPAPTRGRMGEVVLLLRRPDGKLLLHTKSFYPSETYRLPSGGIRPGEEVTEAARREASEETGLSVREPRPLGLLTYTLRDGRRRCFFHSWLVAADVEGEPNPGDGEERIAGFRWIGPEELGRVAEALRALPPEWDGWGRFRALAHEAAACRLNRMQGTGGGGGR
;
A
#
# COMPACT_ATOMS: atom_id res chain seq x y z
N MET A 1 34.90 -11.07 21.60
CA MET A 1 34.51 -9.66 21.84
C MET A 1 35.11 -8.77 20.75
N ASN A 2 34.30 -8.17 19.88
CA ASN A 2 34.76 -7.03 19.08
C ASN A 2 33.60 -6.05 18.88
N LYS A 3 33.44 -5.14 19.86
CA LYS A 3 32.59 -3.96 19.77
C LYS A 3 33.23 -3.01 18.77
N ARG A 4 32.75 -2.95 17.52
CA ARG A 4 32.97 -1.79 16.65
C ARG A 4 31.72 -0.92 16.62
N GLY A 5 31.73 0.09 17.49
CA GLY A 5 30.79 1.19 17.51
C GLY A 5 30.89 2.05 16.25
N GLY A 6 30.19 1.63 15.18
CA GLY A 6 29.84 2.52 14.08
C GLY A 6 28.83 3.57 14.56
N ARG A 7 29.29 4.83 14.57
CA ARG A 7 28.64 6.10 14.97
C ARG A 7 27.11 6.07 14.91
N GLY A 8 26.44 6.38 16.02
CA GLY A 8 24.97 6.41 16.14
C GLY A 8 24.25 7.21 15.05
N TRP A 9 24.89 8.26 14.53
CA TRP A 9 24.41 9.07 13.41
C TRP A 9 24.13 8.28 12.12
N HIS A 10 24.94 7.26 11.79
CA HIS A 10 24.71 6.47 10.58
C HIS A 10 23.40 5.65 10.66
N ARG A 11 22.97 5.25 11.85
CA ARG A 11 21.70 4.52 12.05
C ARG A 11 20.48 5.44 12.00
N LEU A 12 20.66 6.74 12.27
CA LEU A 12 19.61 7.75 12.10
C LEU A 12 19.26 7.94 10.61
N PHE A 13 20.25 7.85 9.72
CA PHE A 13 20.05 8.08 8.29
C PHE A 13 19.91 6.80 7.45
N MET A 14 20.44 5.66 7.88
CA MET A 14 20.46 4.42 7.09
C MET A 14 19.95 3.21 7.89
N ARG A 15 19.09 2.40 7.27
CA ARG A 15 18.60 1.11 7.80
C ARG A 15 18.56 0.07 6.68
N GLY A 16 19.22 -1.08 6.88
CA GLY A 16 19.19 -2.19 5.91
C GLY A 16 19.75 -1.86 4.51
N GLY A 17 20.71 -0.93 4.41
CA GLY A 17 21.27 -0.49 3.13
C GLY A 17 20.40 0.48 2.33
N ARG A 18 19.33 1.02 2.94
CA ARG A 18 18.45 2.07 2.40
C ARG A 18 18.39 3.26 3.36
N LEU A 19 17.88 4.39 2.87
CA LEU A 19 17.63 5.57 3.70
C LEU A 19 16.57 5.25 4.77
N HIS A 20 16.78 5.74 5.99
CA HIS A 20 15.89 5.50 7.12
C HIS A 20 14.45 5.96 6.77
N PRO A 21 13.40 5.20 7.15
CA PRO A 21 12.03 5.54 6.76
C PRO A 21 11.59 6.95 7.18
N LEU A 22 12.03 7.43 8.35
CA LEU A 22 11.79 8.82 8.76
C LEU A 22 12.37 9.83 7.78
N CYS A 23 13.63 9.66 7.36
CA CYS A 23 14.25 10.58 6.41
C CYS A 23 13.54 10.56 5.06
N ARG A 24 13.10 9.38 4.59
CA ARG A 24 12.31 9.24 3.36
C ARG A 24 10.97 9.98 3.48
N ALA A 25 10.26 9.80 4.59
CA ALA A 25 9.01 10.52 4.88
C ALA A 25 9.23 12.04 4.96
N THR A 26 10.31 12.51 5.62
CA THR A 26 10.65 13.93 5.68
C THR A 26 10.96 14.51 4.30
N ILE A 27 11.75 13.84 3.47
CA ILE A 27 12.03 14.27 2.09
C ILE A 27 10.73 14.37 1.30
N TYR A 28 9.87 13.35 1.39
CA TYR A 28 8.57 13.35 0.72
C TYR A 28 7.71 14.54 1.16
N LEU A 29 7.60 14.81 2.47
CA LEU A 29 6.82 15.92 3.01
C LEU A 29 7.36 17.29 2.56
N LEU A 30 8.68 17.47 2.59
CA LEU A 30 9.30 18.73 2.16
C LEU A 30 9.10 18.98 0.67
N LEU A 31 9.26 17.94 -0.16
CA LEU A 31 9.00 18.05 -1.59
C LEU A 31 7.53 18.29 -1.87
N LEU A 32 6.63 17.53 -1.24
CA LEU A 32 5.18 17.70 -1.35
C LEU A 32 4.80 19.14 -1.02
N LEU A 33 5.15 19.64 0.17
CA LEU A 33 4.85 21.02 0.59
C LEU A 33 5.44 22.06 -0.36
N GLY A 34 6.70 21.89 -0.77
CA GLY A 34 7.35 22.79 -1.72
C GLY A 34 6.61 22.85 -3.06
N THR A 35 6.21 21.70 -3.61
CA THR A 35 5.44 21.62 -4.86
C THR A 35 4.01 22.15 -4.71
N GLU A 36 3.36 21.94 -3.56
CA GLU A 36 2.02 22.48 -3.29
C GLU A 36 2.03 24.00 -3.23
N VAL A 37 2.99 24.59 -2.50
CA VAL A 37 3.14 26.05 -2.44
C VAL A 37 3.48 26.61 -3.81
N SER A 38 4.44 26.03 -4.52
CA SER A 38 4.87 26.51 -5.84
C SER A 38 3.75 26.41 -6.88
N GLY A 39 3.01 25.29 -6.89
CA GLY A 39 1.88 25.09 -7.79
C GLY A 39 0.71 26.01 -7.48
N GLY A 40 0.39 26.21 -6.20
CA GLY A 40 -0.63 27.16 -5.76
C GLY A 40 -0.31 28.60 -6.19
N LEU A 41 0.93 29.04 -5.98
CA LEU A 41 1.40 30.36 -6.42
C LEU A 41 1.33 30.51 -7.95
N LEU A 42 1.77 29.50 -8.70
CA LEU A 42 1.72 29.51 -10.16
C LEU A 42 0.29 29.58 -10.68
N LEU A 43 -0.60 28.72 -10.18
CA LEU A 43 -2.02 28.70 -10.58
C LEU A 43 -2.72 30.01 -10.20
N GLY A 44 -2.44 30.55 -9.02
CA GLY A 44 -2.96 31.85 -8.60
C GLY A 44 -2.50 32.99 -9.50
N LEU A 45 -1.21 33.01 -9.87
CA LEU A 45 -0.66 34.00 -10.81
C LEU A 45 -1.28 33.88 -12.20
N LEU A 46 -1.37 32.66 -12.75
CA LEU A 46 -2.00 32.41 -14.06
C LEU A 46 -3.48 32.83 -14.05
N TYR A 47 -4.19 32.55 -12.97
CA TYR A 47 -5.57 32.97 -12.80
C TYR A 47 -5.68 34.50 -12.74
N ALA A 48 -4.84 35.18 -11.96
CA ALA A 48 -4.81 36.65 -11.90
C ALA A 48 -4.51 37.29 -13.27
N ILE A 49 -3.53 36.75 -14.03
CA ILE A 49 -3.24 37.20 -15.40
C ILE A 49 -4.46 36.99 -16.30
N SER A 50 -5.15 35.85 -16.19
CA SER A 50 -6.34 35.58 -17.00
C SER A 50 -7.46 36.58 -16.70
N LEU A 51 -7.66 36.97 -15.44
CA LEU A 51 -8.64 37.99 -15.06
C LEU A 51 -8.30 39.36 -15.67
N LEU A 52 -7.02 39.74 -15.65
CA LEU A 52 -6.56 41.00 -16.25
C LEU A 52 -6.77 41.01 -17.77
N LEU A 53 -6.39 39.92 -18.46
CA LEU A 53 -6.51 39.81 -19.92
C LEU A 53 -7.97 39.78 -20.39
N LEU A 54 -8.87 39.17 -19.61
CA LEU A 54 -10.30 39.08 -19.93
C LEU A 54 -11.09 40.32 -19.49
N GLY A 55 -10.44 41.33 -18.91
CA GLY A 55 -11.12 42.51 -18.37
C GLY A 55 -12.14 42.17 -17.28
N ALA A 56 -11.84 41.15 -16.48
CA ALA A 56 -12.77 40.64 -15.48
C ALA A 56 -13.12 41.72 -14.45
N PRO A 57 -14.37 41.71 -13.93
CA PRO A 57 -14.82 42.74 -13.00
C PRO A 57 -13.99 42.73 -11.70
N GLN A 58 -13.77 43.91 -11.12
CA GLN A 58 -13.02 44.10 -9.88
C GLN A 58 -13.48 43.17 -8.74
N ARG A 59 -14.77 42.84 -8.69
CA ARG A 59 -15.36 41.87 -7.75
C ARG A 59 -14.72 40.47 -7.81
N ALA A 60 -14.28 40.01 -8.98
CA ALA A 60 -13.60 38.72 -9.11
C ALA A 60 -12.21 38.74 -8.44
N VAL A 61 -11.51 39.87 -8.54
CA VAL A 61 -10.22 40.09 -7.87
C VAL A 61 -10.42 40.21 -6.36
N GLU A 62 -11.42 40.99 -5.92
CA GLU A 62 -11.77 41.14 -4.50
C GLU A 62 -12.19 39.79 -3.87
N SER A 63 -12.97 38.98 -4.59
CA SER A 63 -13.36 37.63 -4.17
C SER A 63 -12.15 36.73 -3.93
N LEU A 64 -11.16 36.77 -4.84
CA LEU A 64 -9.94 36.00 -4.72
C LEU A 64 -9.06 36.48 -3.55
N LEU A 65 -8.90 37.80 -3.39
CA LEU A 65 -8.18 38.40 -2.26
C LEU A 65 -8.85 38.11 -0.92
N GLY A 66 -10.18 37.96 -0.90
CA GLY A 66 -10.96 37.50 0.25
C GLY A 66 -10.86 36.00 0.53
N GLY A 67 -10.01 35.26 -0.20
CA GLY A 67 -9.78 33.82 0.00
C GLY A 67 -10.80 32.91 -0.67
N ASN A 68 -11.73 33.43 -1.49
CA ASN A 68 -12.69 32.59 -2.20
C ASN A 68 -12.04 32.04 -3.47
N ILE A 69 -11.70 30.76 -3.43
CA ILE A 69 -11.10 30.03 -4.55
C ILE A 69 -12.21 29.69 -5.57
N PRO A 70 -12.12 30.17 -6.82
CA PRO A 70 -13.07 29.81 -7.87
C PRO A 70 -13.01 28.31 -8.19
N ARG A 71 -14.15 27.70 -8.53
CA ARG A 71 -14.25 26.27 -8.87
C ARG A 71 -13.23 25.81 -9.92
N THR A 72 -12.94 26.65 -10.92
CA THR A 72 -11.94 26.35 -11.97
C THR A 72 -10.52 26.30 -11.42
N MET A 73 -10.17 27.18 -10.47
CA MET A 73 -8.89 27.14 -9.78
C MET A 73 -8.81 25.93 -8.84
N PHE A 74 -9.90 25.64 -8.11
CA PHE A 74 -10.00 24.46 -7.25
C PHE A 74 -9.81 23.15 -8.05
N LEU A 75 -10.40 23.07 -9.25
CA LEU A 75 -10.17 21.97 -10.19
C LEU A 75 -8.69 21.83 -10.57
N GLY A 76 -8.06 22.93 -10.98
CA GLY A 76 -6.63 22.95 -11.34
C GLY A 76 -5.75 22.49 -10.18
N LEU A 77 -6.04 22.97 -8.96
CA LEU A 77 -5.36 22.55 -7.74
C LEU A 77 -5.56 21.06 -7.47
N GLY A 78 -6.78 20.52 -7.57
CA GLY A 78 -7.05 19.10 -7.36
C GLY A 78 -6.20 18.19 -8.26
N TRP A 79 -6.10 18.52 -9.55
CA TRP A 79 -5.26 17.77 -10.50
C TRP A 79 -3.76 17.96 -10.26
N TRP A 80 -3.33 19.18 -9.92
CA TRP A 80 -1.95 19.45 -9.52
C TRP A 80 -1.54 18.60 -8.31
N ARG A 81 -2.37 18.58 -7.27
CA ARG A 81 -2.17 17.79 -6.05
C ARG A 81 -2.03 16.32 -6.38
N LEU A 82 -2.92 15.78 -7.23
CA LEU A 82 -2.86 14.39 -7.63
C LEU A 82 -1.58 14.06 -8.40
N ALA A 83 -1.21 14.88 -9.39
CA ALA A 83 -0.01 14.69 -10.19
C ALA A 83 1.25 14.73 -9.32
N THR A 84 1.30 15.68 -8.38
CA THR A 84 2.38 15.83 -7.39
C THR A 84 2.47 14.62 -6.47
N ALA A 85 1.39 14.27 -5.78
CA ALA A 85 1.38 13.19 -4.79
C ALA A 85 1.75 11.84 -5.44
N LEU A 86 1.15 11.55 -6.60
CA LEU A 86 1.44 10.34 -7.37
C LEU A 86 2.86 10.35 -7.94
N GLY A 87 3.29 11.46 -8.54
CA GLY A 87 4.62 11.61 -9.13
C GLY A 87 5.72 11.42 -8.08
N LEU A 88 5.61 12.10 -6.93
CA LEU A 88 6.56 11.93 -5.82
C LEU A 88 6.52 10.51 -5.25
N ALA A 89 5.34 9.91 -5.08
CA ALA A 89 5.23 8.55 -4.54
C ALA A 89 5.89 7.53 -5.47
N LEU A 90 5.76 7.72 -6.78
CA LEU A 90 6.37 6.89 -7.81
C LEU A 90 7.88 7.10 -7.91
N ILE A 91 8.34 8.34 -7.98
CA ILE A 91 9.75 8.70 -8.14
C ILE A 91 10.53 8.30 -6.89
N LEU A 92 10.09 8.71 -5.70
CA LEU A 92 10.77 8.35 -4.46
C LEU A 92 10.58 6.87 -4.11
N GLY A 93 9.43 6.29 -4.43
CA GLY A 93 9.20 4.85 -4.32
C GLY A 93 10.20 4.03 -5.14
N HIS A 94 10.50 4.49 -6.35
CA HIS A 94 11.48 3.85 -7.20
C HIS A 94 12.93 4.10 -6.74
N LEU A 95 13.28 5.37 -6.49
CA LEU A 95 14.67 5.79 -6.24
C LEU A 95 15.13 5.53 -4.80
N LEU A 96 14.31 5.88 -3.82
CA LEU A 96 14.65 5.80 -2.39
C LEU A 96 14.17 4.48 -1.77
N ASP A 97 12.93 4.08 -2.07
CA ASP A 97 12.35 2.88 -1.45
C ASP A 97 12.80 1.60 -2.17
N ARG A 98 13.16 1.68 -3.47
CA ARG A 98 13.40 0.53 -4.35
C ARG A 98 12.23 -0.46 -4.33
N GLU A 99 11.01 0.07 -4.23
CA GLU A 99 9.79 -0.71 -4.14
C GLU A 99 9.03 -0.66 -5.48
N PRO A 100 8.36 -1.75 -5.88
CA PRO A 100 7.56 -1.78 -7.09
C PRO A 100 6.27 -0.97 -6.92
N MET A 101 5.84 -0.32 -8.02
CA MET A 101 4.65 0.52 -8.09
C MET A 101 3.37 -0.24 -7.70
N GLU A 102 3.34 -1.55 -7.95
CA GLU A 102 2.23 -2.44 -7.66
C GLU A 102 1.94 -2.56 -6.16
N THR A 103 2.88 -2.15 -5.29
CA THR A 103 2.73 -2.21 -3.83
C THR A 103 2.11 -0.97 -3.21
N MET A 104 1.79 0.06 -4.01
CA MET A 104 1.22 1.33 -3.54
C MET A 104 -0.28 1.27 -3.21
N GLY A 105 -0.92 0.11 -3.40
CA GLY A 105 -2.36 -0.04 -3.16
C GLY A 105 -3.26 0.44 -4.31
N LEU A 106 -2.70 0.67 -5.50
CA LEU A 106 -3.44 1.08 -6.70
C LEU A 106 -3.87 -0.11 -7.59
N ASP A 107 -4.23 -1.27 -7.01
CA ASP A 107 -4.66 -2.44 -7.79
C ASP A 107 -5.97 -2.13 -8.54
N ARG A 108 -5.88 -2.01 -9.88
CA ARG A 108 -7.00 -1.66 -10.75
C ARG A 108 -8.13 -2.68 -10.72
N ARG A 109 -7.88 -3.94 -10.34
CA ARG A 109 -8.93 -4.97 -10.24
C ARG A 109 -9.91 -4.69 -9.10
N ARG A 110 -9.47 -3.90 -8.12
CA ARG A 110 -10.20 -3.56 -6.91
C ARG A 110 -10.84 -2.18 -6.97
N SER A 111 -10.50 -1.36 -7.97
CA SER A 111 -10.95 0.04 -8.05
C SER A 111 -12.47 0.17 -8.08
N GLY A 112 -13.17 -0.73 -8.80
CA GLY A 112 -14.63 -0.73 -8.84
C GLY A 112 -15.25 -1.11 -7.49
N ARG A 113 -14.96 -2.33 -6.99
CA ARG A 113 -15.58 -2.85 -5.77
C ARG A 113 -15.20 -2.05 -4.52
N ASP A 114 -13.91 -1.87 -4.28
CA ASP A 114 -13.43 -1.20 -3.06
C ASP A 114 -13.76 0.29 -3.12
N GLY A 115 -13.67 0.91 -4.32
CA GLY A 115 -14.06 2.31 -4.54
C GLY A 115 -15.56 2.56 -4.34
N LEU A 116 -16.43 1.71 -4.88
CA LEU A 116 -17.88 1.80 -4.67
C LEU A 116 -18.23 1.58 -3.20
N LEU A 117 -17.61 0.60 -2.54
CA LEU A 117 -17.82 0.38 -1.12
C LEU A 117 -17.44 1.63 -0.32
N GLY A 118 -16.25 2.20 -0.57
CA GLY A 118 -15.83 3.46 0.04
C GLY A 118 -16.83 4.59 -0.22
N ALA A 119 -17.27 4.77 -1.45
CA ALA A 119 -18.27 5.77 -1.82
C ALA A 119 -19.58 5.63 -1.03
N LEU A 120 -20.07 4.40 -0.85
CA LEU A 120 -21.25 4.12 -0.03
C LEU A 120 -21.04 4.46 1.45
N PHE A 121 -19.85 4.21 2.00
CA PHE A 121 -19.49 4.64 3.35
C PHE A 121 -19.51 6.17 3.48
N GLY A 122 -18.88 6.89 2.55
CA GLY A 122 -18.85 8.36 2.58
C GLY A 122 -20.23 8.99 2.47
N LEU A 123 -21.02 8.52 1.50
CA LEU A 123 -22.40 8.98 1.30
C LEU A 123 -23.28 8.64 2.50
N GLY A 124 -23.21 7.40 3.00
CA GLY A 124 -24.05 6.93 4.09
C GLY A 124 -23.75 7.61 5.42
N THR A 125 -22.47 7.76 5.78
CA THR A 125 -22.08 8.38 7.05
C THR A 125 -22.37 9.87 7.08
N MET A 126 -21.98 10.62 6.05
CA MET A 126 -22.28 12.06 5.98
C MET A 126 -23.77 12.33 5.79
N GLY A 127 -24.45 11.50 4.98
CA GLY A 127 -25.91 11.56 4.83
C GLY A 127 -26.64 11.32 6.15
N ALA A 128 -26.17 10.37 6.98
CA ALA A 128 -26.72 10.14 8.31
C ALA A 128 -26.53 11.34 9.25
N ILE A 129 -25.36 12.02 9.20
CA ILE A 129 -25.14 13.25 9.96
C ILE A 129 -26.11 14.36 9.51
N GLY A 130 -26.24 14.59 8.20
CA GLY A 130 -27.20 15.55 7.66
C GLY A 130 -28.64 15.22 8.04
N GLY A 131 -29.02 13.95 7.93
CA GLY A 131 -30.35 13.46 8.34
C GLY A 131 -30.61 13.64 9.83
N LEU A 132 -29.62 13.41 10.69
CA LEU A 132 -29.69 13.68 12.13
C LEU A 132 -29.92 15.17 12.41
N PHE A 133 -29.20 16.06 11.72
CA PHE A 133 -29.39 17.50 11.89
C PHE A 133 -30.79 17.95 11.48
N VAL A 134 -31.36 17.38 10.42
CA VAL A 134 -32.74 17.65 10.03
C VAL A 134 -33.73 17.09 11.06
N ALA A 135 -33.55 15.84 11.50
CA ALA A 135 -34.44 15.19 12.47
C ALA A 135 -34.48 15.91 13.83
N LEU A 136 -33.35 16.47 14.26
CA LEU A 136 -33.25 17.25 15.49
C LEU A 136 -33.62 18.73 15.31
N HIS A 137 -34.12 19.13 14.13
CA HIS A 137 -34.45 20.52 13.79
C HIS A 137 -33.25 21.48 13.89
N TRP A 138 -32.03 20.95 13.80
CA TRP A 138 -30.78 21.70 13.75
C TRP A 138 -30.42 22.16 12.35
N ALA A 139 -31.08 21.65 11.32
CA ALA A 139 -31.02 22.16 9.95
C ALA A 139 -32.43 22.07 9.33
N SER A 140 -32.72 22.97 8.38
CA SER A 140 -33.94 22.85 7.56
C SER A 140 -33.48 22.81 6.10
N PRO A 141 -33.79 21.75 5.35
CA PRO A 141 -33.36 21.65 3.96
C PRO A 141 -33.94 22.80 3.13
N ALA A 142 -33.07 23.57 2.49
CA ALA A 142 -33.43 24.55 1.48
C ALA A 142 -32.77 24.21 0.14
N ARG A 143 -33.30 24.79 -0.95
CA ARG A 143 -32.67 24.66 -2.27
C ARG A 143 -31.36 25.46 -2.26
N GLY A 144 -30.26 24.78 -2.54
CA GLY A 144 -28.94 25.39 -2.65
C GLY A 144 -28.72 26.08 -4.00
N SER A 145 -27.56 26.74 -4.14
CA SER A 145 -27.19 27.54 -5.30
C SER A 145 -26.36 26.79 -6.36
N ALA A 146 -25.99 25.53 -6.12
CA ALA A 146 -25.24 24.75 -7.09
C ALA A 146 -26.08 24.39 -8.33
N GLY A 147 -25.70 24.93 -9.49
CA GLY A 147 -26.21 24.48 -10.78
C GLY A 147 -25.52 23.19 -11.27
N PRO A 148 -26.03 22.53 -12.33
CA PRO A 148 -25.48 21.27 -12.84
C PRO A 148 -24.00 21.33 -13.22
N VAL A 149 -23.56 22.44 -13.82
CA VAL A 149 -22.15 22.67 -14.17
C VAL A 149 -21.29 22.79 -12.91
N GLY A 150 -21.75 23.53 -11.90
CA GLY A 150 -21.05 23.68 -10.63
C GLY A 150 -20.89 22.35 -9.90
N PHE A 151 -21.96 21.56 -9.86
CA PHE A 151 -21.93 20.20 -9.32
C PHE A 151 -20.90 19.32 -10.01
N LEU A 152 -20.90 19.31 -11.35
CA LEU A 152 -19.94 18.52 -12.13
C LEU A 152 -18.50 18.96 -11.87
N LEU A 153 -18.23 20.28 -11.84
CA LEU A 153 -16.92 20.84 -11.53
C LEU A 153 -16.42 20.40 -10.15
N ASP A 154 -17.29 20.43 -9.14
CA ASP A 154 -16.93 19.98 -7.78
C ASP A 154 -16.60 18.48 -7.77
N VAL A 155 -17.36 17.64 -8.48
CA VAL A 155 -17.10 16.20 -8.62
C VAL A 155 -15.71 15.95 -9.22
N ILE A 156 -15.38 16.60 -10.34
CA ILE A 156 -14.10 16.39 -11.03
C ILE A 156 -12.91 17.07 -10.33
N ALA A 157 -13.16 17.95 -9.36
CA ALA A 157 -12.12 18.58 -8.54
C ALA A 157 -11.86 17.81 -7.23
N LEU A 158 -12.92 17.38 -6.54
CA LEU A 158 -12.84 16.72 -5.24
C LEU A 158 -12.27 15.30 -5.34
N LEU A 159 -12.55 14.56 -6.42
CA LEU A 159 -12.01 13.20 -6.57
C LEU A 159 -10.48 13.20 -6.69
N PRO A 160 -9.85 14.01 -7.57
CA PRO A 160 -8.39 14.15 -7.60
C PRO A 160 -7.81 14.65 -6.28
N ALA A 161 -8.45 15.62 -5.61
CA ALA A 161 -7.98 16.13 -4.33
C ALA A 161 -7.97 15.04 -3.24
N ALA A 162 -9.07 14.29 -3.08
CA ALA A 162 -9.15 13.18 -2.15
C ALA A 162 -8.13 12.07 -2.50
N ALA A 163 -7.99 11.73 -3.79
CA ALA A 163 -7.01 10.75 -4.23
C ALA A 163 -5.57 11.19 -3.94
N ALA A 164 -5.24 12.47 -4.12
CA ALA A 164 -3.93 13.03 -3.82
C ALA A 164 -3.58 12.87 -2.33
N GLU A 165 -4.52 13.21 -1.45
CA GLU A 165 -4.34 13.07 -0.01
C GLU A 165 -4.18 11.61 0.39
N GLU A 166 -5.02 10.70 -0.10
CA GLU A 166 -4.90 9.28 0.21
C GLU A 166 -3.59 8.67 -0.31
N ILE A 167 -3.11 9.06 -1.50
CA ILE A 167 -1.81 8.65 -2.01
C ILE A 167 -0.67 9.14 -1.11
N ALA A 168 -0.70 10.41 -0.71
CA ALA A 168 0.34 11.00 0.13
C ALA A 168 0.37 10.36 1.52
N PHE A 169 -0.77 10.37 2.22
CA PHE A 169 -0.84 9.99 3.62
C PHE A 169 -0.93 8.47 3.82
N ARG A 170 -1.74 7.75 3.04
CA ARG A 170 -1.97 6.30 3.22
C ARG A 170 -1.10 5.46 2.29
N GLY A 171 -0.82 5.97 1.09
CA GLY A 171 0.06 5.30 0.12
C GLY A 171 1.54 5.37 0.50
N TYR A 172 2.07 6.60 0.67
CA TYR A 172 3.49 6.80 0.91
C TYR A 172 3.84 6.86 2.41
N LEU A 173 3.26 7.80 3.17
CA LEU A 173 3.67 8.07 4.56
C LEU A 173 3.33 6.92 5.51
N GLN A 174 2.09 6.44 5.53
CA GLN A 174 1.68 5.29 6.36
C GLN A 174 2.57 4.07 6.12
N ARG A 175 2.93 3.81 4.85
CA ARG A 175 3.85 2.73 4.49
C ARG A 175 5.25 2.97 5.03
N ALA A 176 5.82 4.16 4.86
CA ALA A 176 7.15 4.49 5.36
C ALA A 176 7.23 4.35 6.89
N PHE A 177 6.26 4.89 7.64
CA PHE A 177 6.21 4.74 9.10
C PHE A 177 5.88 3.30 9.53
N GLY A 178 5.07 2.59 8.75
CA GLY A 178 4.75 1.18 8.96
C GLY A 178 5.98 0.27 8.84
N GLU A 179 6.83 0.50 7.84
CA GLU A 179 8.12 -0.18 7.68
C GLU A 179 9.08 0.08 8.86
N TRP A 180 8.91 1.19 9.57
CA TRP A 180 9.79 1.54 10.67
C TRP A 180 9.49 0.74 11.95
N ARG A 181 8.23 0.75 12.40
CA ARG A 181 7.80 0.21 13.71
C ARG A 181 6.47 -0.55 13.68
N GLY A 182 6.01 -0.96 12.50
CA GLY A 182 4.79 -1.73 12.32
C GLY A 182 3.56 -0.88 12.01
N PRO A 183 2.45 -1.54 11.67
CA PRO A 183 1.25 -0.91 11.09
C PRO A 183 0.60 0.12 12.02
N VAL A 184 0.64 -0.08 13.34
CA VAL A 184 0.10 0.86 14.33
C VAL A 184 0.79 2.22 14.25
N VAL A 185 2.13 2.23 14.17
CA VAL A 185 2.89 3.49 14.01
C VAL A 185 2.62 4.11 12.65
N GLY A 186 2.50 3.28 11.60
CA GLY A 186 2.06 3.72 10.28
C GLY A 186 0.76 4.50 10.30
N ILE A 187 -0.27 3.91 10.90
CA ILE A 187 -1.63 4.48 11.02
C ILE A 187 -1.62 5.77 11.85
N LEU A 188 -1.04 5.75 13.05
CA LEU A 188 -1.10 6.89 13.96
C LEU A 188 -0.27 8.06 13.45
N ALA A 189 0.94 7.81 12.94
CA ALA A 189 1.81 8.89 12.46
C ALA A 189 1.28 9.56 11.20
N SER A 190 0.79 8.80 10.22
CA SER A 190 0.21 9.40 9.00
C SER A 190 -1.05 10.19 9.30
N SER A 191 -1.91 9.69 10.20
CA SER A 191 -3.14 10.35 10.61
C SER A 191 -2.87 11.64 11.40
N LEU A 192 -1.85 11.64 12.25
CA LEU A 192 -1.44 12.84 12.98
C LEU A 192 -0.91 13.92 12.03
N ILE A 193 -0.05 13.55 11.08
CA ILE A 193 0.47 14.51 10.10
C ILE A 193 -0.67 15.03 9.21
N PHE A 194 -1.62 14.17 8.83
CA PHE A 194 -2.83 14.57 8.11
C PHE A 194 -3.63 15.63 8.87
N ALA A 195 -3.88 15.43 10.17
CA ALA A 195 -4.55 16.42 11.01
C ALA A 195 -3.77 17.73 11.15
N LEU A 196 -2.45 17.66 11.27
CA LEU A 196 -1.59 18.86 11.34
C LEU A 196 -1.66 19.69 10.05
N PHE A 197 -1.78 19.07 8.88
CA PHE A 197 -1.99 19.79 7.61
C PHE A 197 -3.32 20.55 7.59
N HIS A 198 -4.32 20.09 8.33
CA HIS A 198 -5.63 20.75 8.44
C HIS A 198 -5.68 21.81 9.56
N ALA A 199 -4.63 21.95 10.37
CA ALA A 199 -4.57 22.96 11.43
C ALA A 199 -4.49 24.40 10.90
N LEU A 200 -4.20 24.57 9.61
CA LEU A 200 -4.21 25.86 8.92
C LEU A 200 -5.53 26.16 8.21
N ASN A 201 -6.52 25.26 8.29
CA ASN A 201 -7.80 25.47 7.67
C ASN A 201 -8.59 26.57 8.41
N PRO A 202 -9.44 27.32 7.69
CA PRO A 202 -10.30 28.32 8.31
C PRO A 202 -11.23 27.70 9.35
N ASN A 203 -11.60 28.47 10.38
CA ASN A 203 -12.57 28.06 11.40
C ASN A 203 -12.22 26.78 12.17
N VAL A 204 -10.96 26.33 12.13
CA VAL A 204 -10.54 25.11 12.82
C VAL A 204 -10.80 25.20 14.33
N ASN A 205 -11.29 24.12 14.90
CA ASN A 205 -11.51 24.00 16.34
C ASN A 205 -10.89 22.67 16.87
N PRO A 206 -10.66 22.53 18.19
CA PRO A 206 -10.01 21.35 18.75
C PRO A 206 -10.71 20.02 18.42
N MET A 207 -12.06 20.02 18.40
CA MET A 207 -12.85 18.84 18.05
C MET A 207 -12.71 18.51 16.56
N GLY A 208 -12.65 19.52 15.69
CA GLY A 208 -12.33 19.37 14.27
C GLY A 208 -11.00 18.68 14.05
N LEU A 209 -9.93 19.13 14.71
CA LEU A 209 -8.62 18.47 14.60
C LEU A 209 -8.64 17.02 15.10
N LEU A 210 -9.35 16.74 16.20
CA LEU A 210 -9.53 15.38 16.70
C LEU A 210 -10.28 14.50 15.69
N ASN A 211 -11.33 15.03 15.07
CA ASN A 211 -12.11 14.29 14.06
C ASN A 211 -11.35 14.11 12.76
N ILE A 212 -10.53 15.08 12.32
CA ILE A 212 -9.63 14.90 11.17
C ILE A 212 -8.56 13.84 11.48
N LEU A 213 -8.02 13.80 12.71
CA LEU A 213 -7.15 12.72 13.15
C LEU A 213 -7.88 11.36 13.14
N LEU A 214 -9.14 11.32 13.58
CA LEU A 214 -9.93 10.10 13.60
C LEU A 214 -10.31 9.62 12.19
N ALA A 215 -10.70 10.52 11.29
CA ALA A 215 -10.89 10.23 9.86
C ALA A 215 -9.57 9.74 9.23
N GLY A 216 -8.47 10.41 9.58
CA GLY A 216 -7.09 9.94 9.61
C GLY A 216 -6.98 8.41 9.72
N VAL A 217 -7.31 7.95 10.92
CA VAL A 217 -7.23 6.56 11.36
C VAL A 217 -8.22 5.67 10.61
N VAL A 218 -9.47 6.08 10.43
CA VAL A 218 -10.49 5.29 9.71
C VAL A 218 -10.03 4.97 8.28
N PHE A 219 -9.54 5.97 7.54
CA PHE A 219 -9.03 5.76 6.19
C PHE A 219 -7.76 4.89 6.21
N ALA A 220 -6.84 5.12 7.14
CA ALA A 220 -5.61 4.33 7.26
C ALA A 220 -5.88 2.85 7.58
N VAL A 221 -6.84 2.57 8.48
CA VAL A 221 -7.32 1.21 8.78
C VAL A 221 -7.98 0.59 7.56
N SER A 222 -8.75 1.36 6.79
CA SER A 222 -9.36 0.86 5.55
C SER A 222 -8.32 0.38 4.53
N VAL A 223 -7.19 1.08 4.41
CA VAL A 223 -6.07 0.71 3.53
C VAL A 223 -5.32 -0.49 4.09
N GLU A 224 -5.08 -0.54 5.41
CA GLU A 224 -4.43 -1.70 6.03
C GLU A 224 -5.24 -2.99 5.83
N ARG A 225 -6.57 -2.89 5.92
CA ARG A 225 -7.48 -4.03 5.79
C ARG A 225 -7.64 -4.47 4.34
N THR A 226 -7.90 -3.54 3.42
CA THR A 226 -8.16 -3.87 2.01
C THR A 226 -6.87 -4.02 1.19
N GLY A 227 -5.76 -3.47 1.66
CA GLY A 227 -4.52 -3.36 0.93
C GLY A 227 -4.62 -2.55 -0.37
N THR A 228 -5.65 -1.71 -0.50
CA THR A 228 -5.83 -0.79 -1.62
C THR A 228 -6.23 0.60 -1.13
N LEU A 229 -5.92 1.64 -1.92
CA LEU A 229 -6.29 3.01 -1.61
C LEU A 229 -7.75 3.32 -1.99
N TRP A 230 -8.37 2.49 -2.84
CA TRP A 230 -9.66 2.79 -3.46
C TRP A 230 -10.79 2.98 -2.46
N LEU A 231 -10.85 2.17 -1.39
CA LEU A 231 -11.87 2.33 -0.35
C LEU A 231 -11.70 3.66 0.37
N ALA A 232 -10.48 3.98 0.82
CA ALA A 232 -10.19 5.25 1.47
C ALA A 232 -10.50 6.45 0.56
N THR A 233 -10.07 6.40 -0.71
CA THR A 233 -10.32 7.47 -1.67
C THR A 233 -11.81 7.64 -1.94
N GLY A 234 -12.57 6.55 -2.13
CA GLY A 234 -14.01 6.62 -2.34
C GLY A 234 -14.75 7.16 -1.12
N TYR A 235 -14.36 6.73 0.09
CA TYR A 235 -14.92 7.21 1.34
C TYR A 235 -14.65 8.71 1.51
N HIS A 236 -13.39 9.12 1.44
CA HIS A 236 -12.99 10.52 1.56
C HIS A 236 -13.67 11.41 0.50
N PHE A 237 -13.65 10.99 -0.77
CA PHE A 237 -14.29 11.74 -1.85
C PHE A 237 -15.80 11.94 -1.60
N LEU A 238 -16.54 10.87 -1.26
CA LEU A 238 -17.99 10.99 -1.04
C LEU A 238 -18.33 11.64 0.29
N TRP A 239 -17.46 11.59 1.29
CA TRP A 239 -17.63 12.38 2.51
C TRP A 239 -17.65 13.88 2.17
N ASN A 240 -16.62 14.37 1.47
CA ASN A 240 -16.52 15.78 1.08
C ASN A 240 -17.61 16.19 0.10
N LEU A 241 -17.87 15.36 -0.92
CA LEU A 241 -18.91 15.65 -1.93
C LEU A 241 -20.29 15.70 -1.28
N THR A 242 -20.59 14.79 -0.35
CA THR A 242 -21.88 14.79 0.35
C THR A 242 -22.00 16.00 1.26
N GLN A 243 -20.97 16.30 2.06
CA GLN A 243 -20.99 17.44 3.00
C GLN A 243 -21.16 18.77 2.27
N GLY A 244 -20.31 19.05 1.28
CA GLY A 244 -20.29 20.32 0.56
C GLY A 244 -21.25 20.36 -0.60
N THR A 245 -20.99 19.56 -1.63
CA THR A 245 -21.68 19.68 -2.93
C THR A 245 -23.13 19.19 -2.89
N ILE A 246 -23.47 18.21 -2.06
CA ILE A 246 -24.85 17.72 -1.92
C ILE A 246 -25.59 18.52 -0.85
N LEU A 247 -25.08 18.56 0.39
CA LEU A 247 -25.78 19.12 1.54
C LEU A 247 -25.53 20.62 1.76
N GLY A 248 -24.54 21.23 1.10
CA GLY A 248 -24.25 22.67 1.22
C GLY A 248 -23.68 23.09 2.56
N MET A 249 -23.10 22.15 3.32
CA MET A 249 -22.47 22.46 4.60
C MET A 249 -20.98 22.83 4.40
N PRO A 250 -20.37 23.61 5.31
CA PRO A 250 -18.94 23.91 5.24
C PRO A 250 -18.10 22.63 5.23
N VAL A 251 -17.09 22.55 4.36
CA VAL A 251 -16.15 21.41 4.27
C VAL A 251 -14.82 21.83 4.85
N SER A 252 -14.45 21.24 5.99
CA SER A 252 -13.22 21.58 6.74
C SER A 252 -13.05 23.09 6.93
N GLY A 253 -14.15 23.75 7.27
CA GLY A 253 -14.24 25.20 7.51
C GLY A 253 -14.34 26.08 6.27
N MET A 254 -14.27 25.52 5.06
CA MET A 254 -14.49 26.25 3.81
C MET A 254 -15.98 26.27 3.46
N ALA A 255 -16.49 27.45 3.07
CA ALA A 255 -17.86 27.58 2.60
C ALA A 255 -18.06 26.81 1.28
N TRP A 256 -19.25 26.20 1.11
CA TRP A 256 -19.57 25.41 -0.07
C TRP A 256 -20.93 25.78 -0.65
N GLN A 257 -21.04 25.73 -1.98
CA GLN A 257 -22.31 25.87 -2.68
C GLN A 257 -22.82 24.49 -3.04
N GLY A 258 -23.83 24.00 -2.32
CA GLY A 258 -24.43 22.67 -2.53
C GLY A 258 -25.73 22.68 -3.34
N LEU A 259 -26.22 21.48 -3.65
CA LEU A 259 -27.57 21.27 -4.21
C LEU A 259 -28.65 21.63 -3.20
N LEU A 260 -28.38 21.34 -1.92
CA LEU A 260 -29.13 21.82 -0.78
C LEU A 260 -28.33 22.87 -0.03
N ASP A 261 -29.01 23.60 0.84
CA ASP A 261 -28.41 24.41 1.90
C ASP A 261 -28.91 23.88 3.24
N LEU A 262 -28.08 23.08 3.91
CA LEU A 262 -28.29 22.57 5.26
C LEU A 262 -27.39 23.30 6.28
N SER A 263 -27.34 24.63 6.21
CA SER A 263 -26.64 25.45 7.21
C SER A 263 -27.01 25.05 8.66
N PRO A 264 -26.08 24.49 9.45
CA PRO A 264 -26.40 24.01 10.79
C PRO A 264 -26.68 25.17 11.76
N ARG A 265 -27.81 25.09 12.46
CA ARG A 265 -28.27 26.03 13.50
C ARG A 265 -28.31 25.41 14.91
N GLY A 266 -28.01 24.10 15.02
CA GLY A 266 -27.92 23.39 16.30
C GLY A 266 -26.68 23.74 17.12
N PRO A 267 -26.54 23.16 18.33
CA PRO A 267 -25.41 23.42 19.21
C PRO A 267 -24.07 23.09 18.55
N ALA A 268 -23.13 24.04 18.57
CA ALA A 268 -21.84 23.93 17.87
C ALA A 268 -21.00 22.71 18.28
N ILE A 269 -21.15 22.22 19.52
CA ILE A 269 -20.48 20.99 19.97
C ILE A 269 -20.93 19.75 19.18
N TRP A 270 -22.16 19.73 18.67
CA TRP A 270 -22.70 18.63 17.88
C TRP A 270 -22.53 18.86 16.37
N THR A 271 -22.72 20.10 15.93
CA THR A 271 -22.74 20.48 14.51
C THR A 271 -21.38 20.90 13.97
N GLY A 272 -20.43 21.21 14.85
CA GLY A 272 -19.09 21.71 14.52
C GLY A 272 -19.02 23.18 14.11
N GLY A 273 -20.14 23.91 14.18
CA GLY A 273 -20.20 25.35 13.95
C GLY A 273 -19.66 25.74 12.57
N ALA A 274 -18.85 26.80 12.52
CA ALA A 274 -18.28 27.32 11.27
C ALA A 274 -17.28 26.37 10.59
N PHE A 275 -16.74 25.36 11.31
CA PHE A 275 -15.92 24.32 10.70
C PHE A 275 -16.76 23.33 9.86
N GLY A 276 -18.06 23.24 10.14
CA GLY A 276 -18.96 22.24 9.57
C GLY A 276 -19.02 20.96 10.41
N PRO A 277 -19.78 19.94 9.94
CA PRO A 277 -20.05 18.70 10.69
C PRO A 277 -18.82 18.02 11.29
N GLU A 278 -17.69 18.10 10.58
CA GLU A 278 -16.38 17.56 10.99
C GLU A 278 -15.89 18.14 12.32
N GLY A 279 -16.37 19.32 12.72
CA GLY A 279 -16.01 19.96 13.98
C GLY A 279 -16.82 19.50 15.18
N GLY A 280 -17.78 18.59 15.00
CA GLY A 280 -18.78 18.25 16.01
C GLY A 280 -18.76 16.77 16.45
N LEU A 281 -19.43 16.50 17.57
CA LEU A 281 -19.61 15.15 18.11
C LEU A 281 -20.37 14.22 17.16
N ALA A 282 -21.23 14.75 16.29
CA ALA A 282 -21.93 13.94 15.30
C ALA A 282 -20.95 13.23 14.35
N ALA A 283 -19.91 13.94 13.89
CA ALA A 283 -18.85 13.33 13.08
C ALA A 283 -18.02 12.33 13.90
N THR A 284 -17.69 12.64 15.16
CA THR A 284 -16.97 11.71 16.05
C THR A 284 -17.70 10.36 16.14
N LEU A 285 -19.01 10.40 16.45
CA LEU A 285 -19.83 9.20 16.56
C LEU A 285 -19.93 8.46 15.22
N ALA A 286 -20.17 9.17 14.12
CA ALA A 286 -20.26 8.57 12.79
C ALA A 286 -18.96 7.86 12.39
N LEU A 287 -17.80 8.47 12.66
CA LEU A 287 -16.49 7.88 12.37
C LEU A 287 -16.26 6.60 13.20
N PHE A 288 -16.54 6.61 14.51
CA PHE A 288 -16.45 5.40 15.34
C PHE A 288 -17.40 4.30 14.87
N LEU A 289 -18.67 4.65 14.60
CA LEU A 289 -19.66 3.68 14.11
C LEU A 289 -19.28 3.11 12.75
N SER A 290 -18.62 3.89 11.88
CA SER A 290 -18.16 3.42 10.57
C SER A 290 -17.11 2.31 10.66
N LEU A 291 -16.37 2.21 11.78
CA LEU A 291 -15.37 1.15 11.99
C LEU A 291 -16.01 -0.24 12.07
N ILE A 292 -17.26 -0.38 12.54
CA ILE A 292 -17.92 -1.68 12.69
C ILE A 292 -18.18 -2.36 11.33
N PRO A 293 -18.99 -1.78 10.42
CA PRO A 293 -19.18 -2.35 9.09
C PRO A 293 -17.89 -2.38 8.29
N LEU A 294 -16.98 -1.41 8.47
CA LEU A 294 -15.67 -1.46 7.84
C LEU A 294 -14.91 -2.70 8.29
N TRP A 295 -14.91 -3.01 9.59
CA TRP A 295 -14.30 -4.22 10.12
C TRP A 295 -14.95 -5.47 9.52
N LEU A 296 -16.28 -5.59 9.61
CA LEU A 296 -17.01 -6.78 9.14
C LEU A 296 -16.84 -7.05 7.63
N LEU A 297 -16.80 -6.01 6.81
CA LEU A 297 -16.74 -6.13 5.35
C LEU A 297 -15.33 -6.25 4.78
N THR A 298 -14.28 -6.03 5.59
CA THR A 298 -12.88 -6.00 5.12
C THR A 298 -11.95 -7.01 5.81
N CYS A 299 -12.49 -8.05 6.43
CA CYS A 299 -11.73 -9.13 7.08
C CYS A 299 -10.79 -9.88 6.13
N ARG A 300 -9.53 -9.38 5.97
CA ARG A 300 -8.25 -10.04 5.63
C ARG A 300 -7.40 -9.16 4.70
N PRO A 301 -6.05 -9.19 4.79
CA PRO A 301 -5.19 -8.47 3.84
C PRO A 301 -5.50 -8.96 2.45
N ALA A 302 -6.15 -8.11 1.67
CA ALA A 302 -6.82 -8.61 0.48
C ALA A 302 -5.86 -8.66 -0.73
N THR A 303 -4.61 -8.18 -0.64
CA THR A 303 -3.60 -8.27 -1.72
C THR A 303 -2.33 -9.02 -1.30
N VAL A 304 -1.74 -9.75 -2.26
CA VAL A 304 -0.42 -10.40 -2.12
C VAL A 304 0.69 -9.39 -1.78
N ALA A 305 0.61 -8.16 -2.30
CA ALA A 305 1.57 -7.11 -2.01
C ALA A 305 1.59 -6.69 -0.52
N VAL A 306 0.42 -6.58 0.10
CA VAL A 306 0.34 -6.25 1.54
C VAL A 306 0.79 -7.43 2.39
N ALA A 307 0.40 -8.66 2.03
CA ALA A 307 0.90 -9.84 2.72
C ALA A 307 2.44 -9.92 2.68
N CYS A 308 3.04 -9.67 1.52
CA CYS A 308 4.49 -9.58 1.35
C CYS A 308 5.13 -8.56 2.31
N ARG A 309 4.56 -7.35 2.38
CA ARG A 309 5.05 -6.26 3.24
C ARG A 309 5.00 -6.63 4.71
N ASN A 310 3.88 -7.18 5.16
CA ASN A 310 3.66 -7.54 6.55
C ASN A 310 4.56 -8.71 6.96
N GLN A 311 4.64 -9.75 6.12
CA GLN A 311 5.60 -10.86 6.29
C GLN A 311 7.04 -10.35 6.40
N ARG A 312 7.44 -9.42 5.53
CA ARG A 312 8.80 -8.87 5.54
C ARG A 312 9.08 -8.10 6.83
N ALA A 313 8.14 -7.27 7.29
CA ALA A 313 8.29 -6.54 8.54
C ALA A 313 8.48 -7.51 9.72
N THR A 314 7.67 -8.58 9.81
CA THR A 314 7.80 -9.60 10.85
C THR A 314 9.16 -10.32 10.76
N MET A 315 9.56 -10.77 9.57
CA MET A 315 10.82 -11.49 9.39
C MET A 315 12.04 -10.60 9.66
N GLU A 316 12.03 -9.33 9.24
CA GLU A 316 13.14 -8.41 9.51
C GLU A 316 13.22 -8.00 11.00
N ALA A 317 12.10 -7.98 11.71
CA ALA A 317 12.08 -7.77 13.16
C ALA A 317 12.72 -8.96 13.91
N ALA A 318 12.47 -10.19 13.46
CA ALA A 318 12.99 -11.41 14.07
C ALA A 318 14.44 -11.72 13.69
N PHE A 319 14.81 -11.56 12.41
CA PHE A 319 16.09 -12.02 11.86
C PHE A 319 17.06 -10.88 11.46
N GLY A 320 16.64 -9.63 11.62
CA GLY A 320 17.37 -8.46 11.13
C GLY A 320 17.12 -8.16 9.65
N PRO A 321 17.75 -7.11 9.07
CA PRO A 321 17.49 -6.69 7.70
C PRO A 321 17.72 -7.81 6.68
N LEU A 322 16.70 -8.10 5.88
CA LEU A 322 16.72 -9.16 4.88
C LEU A 322 16.86 -8.56 3.48
N PRO A 323 17.68 -9.18 2.64
CA PRO A 323 17.97 -8.64 1.34
C PRO A 323 16.85 -9.01 0.34
N ALA A 324 16.34 -8.01 -0.37
CA ALA A 324 15.24 -8.15 -1.31
C ALA A 324 15.65 -7.77 -2.73
N VAL A 325 15.23 -8.55 -3.72
CA VAL A 325 15.46 -8.28 -5.16
C VAL A 325 14.13 -8.31 -5.90
N HIS A 326 13.94 -7.34 -6.79
CA HIS A 326 12.73 -7.24 -7.62
C HIS A 326 13.04 -7.60 -9.07
N HIS A 327 12.20 -8.45 -9.67
CA HIS A 327 12.30 -8.89 -11.05
C HIS A 327 11.05 -8.51 -11.84
N ARG A 328 11.24 -8.17 -13.11
CA ARG A 328 10.14 -7.97 -14.07
C ARG A 328 10.22 -9.08 -15.10
N LEU A 329 9.13 -9.82 -15.27
CA LEU A 329 9.08 -10.98 -16.16
C LEU A 329 7.90 -10.87 -17.10
N ASP A 330 8.17 -10.92 -18.40
CA ASP A 330 7.14 -11.24 -19.39
C ASP A 330 6.94 -12.76 -19.41
N VAL A 331 5.71 -13.19 -19.14
CA VAL A 331 5.33 -14.59 -18.94
C VAL A 331 4.11 -14.92 -19.78
N GLY A 332 3.99 -16.19 -20.19
CA GLY A 332 2.81 -16.66 -20.91
C GLY A 332 1.54 -16.67 -20.03
N ALA A 333 0.38 -16.66 -20.69
CA ALA A 333 -0.93 -16.60 -20.03
C ALA A 333 -1.18 -17.72 -19.01
N ARG A 334 -0.59 -18.91 -19.19
CA ARG A 334 -0.71 -20.03 -18.24
C ARG A 334 -0.09 -19.67 -16.88
N LEU A 335 1.21 -19.35 -16.87
CA LEU A 335 1.92 -18.97 -15.64
C LEU A 335 1.31 -17.71 -15.01
N PHE A 336 0.94 -16.73 -15.85
CA PHE A 336 0.28 -15.52 -15.35
C PHE A 336 -1.00 -15.87 -14.59
N ARG A 337 -1.86 -16.73 -15.13
CA ARG A 337 -3.08 -17.18 -14.43
C ARG A 337 -2.75 -17.96 -13.16
N ASP A 338 -1.71 -18.78 -13.16
CA ASP A 338 -1.34 -19.62 -12.01
C ASP A 338 -0.85 -18.82 -10.81
N LEU A 339 -0.07 -17.76 -11.06
CA LEU A 339 0.48 -16.88 -10.03
C LEU A 339 -0.38 -15.64 -9.75
N ALA A 340 -1.25 -15.24 -10.68
CA ALA A 340 -2.15 -14.12 -10.44
C ALA A 340 -3.05 -14.41 -9.23
N PRO A 341 -3.18 -13.45 -8.29
CA PRO A 341 -4.07 -13.61 -7.16
C PRO A 341 -5.50 -13.91 -7.63
N ALA A 342 -6.01 -15.07 -7.26
CA ALA A 342 -7.39 -15.47 -7.50
C ALA A 342 -8.10 -15.63 -6.14
N PRO A 343 -9.36 -15.19 -5.99
CA PRO A 343 -10.12 -15.32 -4.74
C PRO A 343 -10.18 -16.74 -4.20
N THR A 344 -10.09 -17.74 -5.07
CA THR A 344 -10.24 -19.17 -4.78
C THR A 344 -8.95 -19.88 -4.36
N ARG A 345 -7.77 -19.29 -4.60
CA ARG A 345 -6.49 -20.01 -4.47
C ARG A 345 -5.75 -19.83 -3.15
N GLY A 346 -6.25 -19.00 -2.23
CA GLY A 346 -5.77 -18.95 -0.83
C GLY A 346 -4.24 -18.84 -0.66
N ARG A 347 -3.53 -18.22 -1.61
CA ARG A 347 -2.07 -18.15 -1.62
C ARG A 347 -1.63 -16.70 -1.58
N MET A 348 -0.88 -16.35 -0.55
CA MET A 348 -0.38 -15.00 -0.31
C MET A 348 1.07 -14.81 -0.75
N GLY A 349 1.75 -15.84 -1.25
CA GLY A 349 3.14 -15.85 -1.70
C GLY A 349 3.65 -17.30 -1.82
N GLU A 350 4.95 -17.52 -1.89
CA GLU A 350 5.55 -18.84 -1.62
C GLU A 350 6.81 -18.77 -0.77
N VAL A 351 7.13 -19.92 -0.18
CA VAL A 351 8.45 -20.25 0.33
C VAL A 351 9.16 -21.16 -0.67
N VAL A 352 10.44 -20.91 -0.92
CA VAL A 352 11.36 -21.77 -1.66
C VAL A 352 12.38 -22.29 -0.65
N LEU A 353 12.47 -23.60 -0.54
CA LEU A 353 13.14 -24.28 0.55
C LEU A 353 14.55 -24.71 0.13
N LEU A 354 15.54 -24.24 0.86
CA LEU A 354 16.91 -24.71 0.79
C LEU A 354 17.12 -25.69 1.94
N LEU A 355 16.61 -26.91 1.75
CA LEU A 355 16.70 -27.99 2.74
C LEU A 355 18.11 -28.58 2.68
N ARG A 356 18.86 -28.38 3.77
CA ARG A 356 20.28 -28.76 3.86
C ARG A 356 20.47 -29.97 4.77
N ARG A 357 21.18 -30.96 4.27
CA ARG A 357 21.59 -32.14 5.03
C ARG A 357 22.92 -31.88 5.76
N PRO A 358 23.29 -32.62 6.83
CA PRO A 358 24.53 -32.38 7.58
C PRO A 358 25.82 -32.41 6.75
N ASP A 359 25.85 -33.12 5.61
CA ASP A 359 26.97 -33.15 4.67
C ASP A 359 27.05 -31.90 3.76
N GLY A 360 26.17 -30.92 3.95
CA GLY A 360 26.14 -29.66 3.23
C GLY A 360 25.37 -29.69 1.90
N LYS A 361 24.84 -30.86 1.50
CA LYS A 361 24.06 -30.99 0.26
C LYS A 361 22.66 -30.40 0.40
N LEU A 362 22.10 -29.96 -0.73
CA LEU A 362 20.77 -29.39 -0.84
C LEU A 362 19.83 -30.35 -1.56
N LEU A 363 18.57 -30.39 -1.09
CA LEU A 363 17.54 -31.22 -1.68
C LEU A 363 16.88 -30.51 -2.88
N LEU A 364 16.79 -31.22 -4.00
CA LEU A 364 15.91 -30.91 -5.12
C LEU A 364 14.82 -31.96 -5.24
N HIS A 365 13.70 -31.58 -5.84
CA HIS A 365 12.63 -32.49 -6.23
C HIS A 365 12.29 -32.36 -7.72
N THR A 366 11.55 -33.35 -8.23
CA THR A 366 10.90 -33.30 -9.54
C THR A 366 9.45 -33.77 -9.40
N LYS A 367 8.55 -33.27 -10.27
CA LYS A 367 7.14 -33.67 -10.29
C LYS A 367 6.85 -34.42 -11.60
N SER A 368 5.92 -35.37 -11.55
CA SER A 368 5.63 -36.28 -12.68
C SER A 368 5.18 -35.62 -13.98
N PHE A 369 4.71 -34.37 -13.90
CA PHE A 369 4.24 -33.59 -15.04
C PHE A 369 5.27 -32.58 -15.57
N TYR A 370 6.47 -32.54 -15.00
CA TYR A 370 7.57 -31.73 -15.54
C TYR A 370 8.19 -32.41 -16.77
N PRO A 371 8.88 -31.65 -17.64
CA PRO A 371 9.76 -32.24 -18.64
C PRO A 371 10.78 -33.18 -17.97
N SER A 372 11.23 -34.20 -18.72
CA SER A 372 12.18 -35.19 -18.21
C SER A 372 13.44 -34.52 -17.63
N GLU A 373 14.00 -35.11 -16.56
CA GLU A 373 15.19 -34.62 -15.86
C GLU A 373 15.10 -33.18 -15.30
N THR A 374 13.90 -32.63 -15.16
CA THR A 374 13.72 -31.28 -14.59
C THR A 374 13.66 -31.34 -13.06
N TYR A 375 14.74 -30.93 -12.40
CA TYR A 375 14.82 -30.81 -10.94
C TYR A 375 14.85 -29.35 -10.49
N ARG A 376 14.29 -29.08 -9.31
CA ARG A 376 14.29 -27.74 -8.70
C ARG A 376 14.23 -27.80 -7.17
N LEU A 377 14.54 -26.68 -6.53
CA LEU A 377 14.30 -26.48 -5.10
C LEU A 377 12.81 -26.65 -4.77
N PRO A 378 12.45 -27.38 -3.69
CA PRO A 378 11.08 -27.49 -3.20
C PRO A 378 10.47 -26.12 -2.90
N SER A 379 9.16 -25.98 -3.07
CA SER A 379 8.49 -24.71 -2.80
C SER A 379 6.99 -24.88 -2.65
N GLY A 380 6.39 -24.08 -1.79
CA GLY A 380 4.93 -24.10 -1.64
C GLY A 380 4.31 -22.80 -1.16
N GLY A 381 2.99 -22.76 -1.16
CA GLY A 381 2.21 -21.54 -1.01
C GLY A 381 2.10 -21.09 0.44
N ILE A 382 2.19 -19.79 0.69
CA ILE A 382 1.92 -19.25 2.04
C ILE A 382 0.42 -18.99 2.17
N ARG A 383 -0.24 -19.57 3.18
CA ARG A 383 -1.68 -19.41 3.43
C ARG A 383 -1.99 -18.02 4.03
N PRO A 384 -3.25 -17.52 3.94
CA PRO A 384 -3.62 -16.23 4.54
C PRO A 384 -3.44 -16.26 6.06
N GLY A 385 -2.61 -15.36 6.58
CA GLY A 385 -2.30 -15.27 8.01
C GLY A 385 -1.24 -16.25 8.50
N GLU A 386 -0.69 -17.10 7.63
CA GLU A 386 0.41 -18.01 7.96
C GLU A 386 1.76 -17.27 7.92
N GLU A 387 2.60 -17.48 8.93
CA GLU A 387 3.94 -16.90 8.98
C GLU A 387 4.88 -17.61 7.99
N VAL A 388 5.90 -16.90 7.51
CA VAL A 388 6.84 -17.42 6.49
C VAL A 388 7.56 -18.68 6.97
N THR A 389 7.97 -18.70 8.25
CA THR A 389 8.67 -19.83 8.86
C THR A 389 7.75 -21.01 9.10
N GLU A 390 6.48 -20.78 9.44
CA GLU A 390 5.45 -21.82 9.56
C GLU A 390 5.14 -22.48 8.22
N ALA A 391 4.96 -21.67 7.17
CA ALA A 391 4.78 -22.16 5.81
C ALA A 391 5.99 -23.02 5.38
N ALA A 392 7.22 -22.61 5.70
CA ALA A 392 8.40 -23.41 5.39
C ALA A 392 8.42 -24.76 6.09
N ARG A 393 7.93 -24.85 7.34
CA ARG A 393 7.83 -26.12 8.07
C ARG A 393 6.79 -27.05 7.45
N ARG A 394 5.62 -26.51 7.17
CA ARG A 394 4.51 -27.26 6.59
C ARG A 394 4.87 -27.79 5.20
N GLU A 395 5.33 -26.92 4.31
CA GLU A 395 5.67 -27.28 2.93
C GLU A 395 6.84 -28.26 2.85
N ALA A 396 7.83 -28.16 3.76
CA ALA A 396 8.87 -29.18 3.85
C ALA A 396 8.30 -30.55 4.22
N SER A 397 7.40 -30.61 5.20
CA SER A 397 6.76 -31.85 5.61
C SER A 397 5.85 -32.42 4.52
N GLU A 398 5.03 -31.59 3.87
CA GLU A 398 4.09 -32.00 2.81
C GLU A 398 4.84 -32.48 1.55
N GLU A 399 5.81 -31.71 1.03
CA GLU A 399 6.50 -32.07 -0.22
C GLU A 399 7.61 -33.12 -0.05
N THR A 400 8.20 -33.26 1.14
CA THR A 400 9.42 -34.08 1.33
C THR A 400 9.38 -35.06 2.50
N GLY A 401 8.35 -34.98 3.36
CA GLY A 401 8.26 -35.79 4.57
C GLY A 401 9.29 -35.42 5.66
N LEU A 402 10.18 -34.45 5.38
CA LEU A 402 11.25 -34.07 6.28
C LEU A 402 10.78 -33.05 7.32
N SER A 403 11.17 -33.29 8.57
CA SER A 403 11.01 -32.32 9.64
C SER A 403 12.17 -31.33 9.64
N VAL A 404 11.86 -30.05 9.45
CA VAL A 404 12.85 -28.97 9.45
C VAL A 404 13.11 -28.42 10.84
N ARG A 405 14.39 -28.18 11.16
CA ARG A 405 14.82 -27.42 12.33
C ARG A 405 15.27 -26.02 11.90
N GLU A 406 14.97 -25.03 12.73
CA GLU A 406 15.46 -23.64 12.58
C GLU A 406 15.31 -23.02 11.18
N PRO A 407 14.09 -22.94 10.60
CA PRO A 407 13.87 -22.28 9.32
C PRO A 407 14.30 -20.81 9.41
N ARG A 408 15.23 -20.43 8.54
CA ARG A 408 15.84 -19.11 8.52
C ARG A 408 15.64 -18.45 7.15
N PRO A 409 14.92 -17.32 7.06
CA PRO A 409 14.79 -16.59 5.81
C PRO A 409 16.15 -16.01 5.40
N LEU A 410 16.55 -16.25 4.15
CA LEU A 410 17.79 -15.75 3.56
C LEU A 410 17.57 -14.52 2.67
N GLY A 411 16.36 -14.31 2.19
CA GLY A 411 16.02 -13.17 1.35
C GLY A 411 14.65 -13.30 0.69
N LEU A 412 14.25 -12.23 0.03
CA LEU A 412 12.95 -12.08 -0.61
C LEU A 412 13.12 -11.78 -2.10
N LEU A 413 12.43 -12.52 -2.95
CA LEU A 413 12.29 -12.23 -4.37
C LEU A 413 10.87 -11.70 -4.61
N THR A 414 10.77 -10.57 -5.27
CA THR A 414 9.48 -9.99 -5.69
C THR A 414 9.42 -9.90 -7.19
N TYR A 415 8.21 -9.99 -7.75
CA TYR A 415 8.00 -10.11 -9.18
C TYR A 415 6.88 -9.21 -9.64
N THR A 416 7.12 -8.47 -10.72
CA THR A 416 6.05 -7.93 -11.57
C THR A 416 5.96 -8.83 -12.80
N LEU A 417 4.93 -9.65 -12.84
CA LEU A 417 4.63 -10.55 -13.95
C LEU A 417 3.77 -9.81 -14.97
N ARG A 418 4.11 -9.95 -16.26
CA ARG A 418 3.43 -9.31 -17.38
C ARG A 418 2.96 -10.34 -18.38
N ASP A 419 1.72 -10.20 -18.83
CA ASP A 419 1.15 -10.97 -19.93
C ASP A 419 0.38 -10.01 -20.83
N GLY A 420 1.05 -9.57 -21.90
CA GLY A 420 0.61 -8.45 -22.74
C GLY A 420 0.43 -7.16 -21.91
N ARG A 421 -0.80 -6.66 -21.84
CA ARG A 421 -1.16 -5.46 -21.05
C ARG A 421 -1.47 -5.78 -19.58
N ARG A 422 -1.64 -7.06 -19.24
CA ARG A 422 -1.98 -7.48 -17.87
C ARG A 422 -0.71 -7.50 -17.01
N ARG A 423 -0.87 -7.14 -15.73
CA ARG A 423 0.21 -7.14 -14.74
C ARG A 423 -0.28 -7.70 -13.41
N CYS A 424 0.57 -8.44 -12.70
CA CYS A 424 0.33 -8.82 -11.32
C CYS A 424 1.63 -8.86 -10.51
N PHE A 425 1.49 -8.62 -9.21
CA PHE A 425 2.57 -8.72 -8.23
C PHE A 425 2.58 -10.10 -7.59
N PHE A 426 3.77 -10.67 -7.40
CA PHE A 426 3.99 -11.94 -6.71
C PHE A 426 5.30 -11.92 -5.92
N HIS A 427 5.51 -12.85 -4.97
CA HIS A 427 6.76 -12.96 -4.22
C HIS A 427 7.07 -14.37 -3.73
N SER A 428 8.37 -14.61 -3.54
CA SER A 428 8.95 -15.88 -3.08
C SER A 428 10.00 -15.62 -2.00
N TRP A 429 9.85 -16.27 -0.85
CA TRP A 429 10.80 -16.25 0.25
C TRP A 429 11.83 -17.37 0.09
N LEU A 430 13.12 -17.05 0.14
CA LEU A 430 14.18 -18.06 0.22
C LEU A 430 14.37 -18.41 1.69
N VAL A 431 14.12 -19.67 2.07
CA VAL A 431 14.22 -20.13 3.45
C VAL A 431 15.18 -21.31 3.51
N ALA A 432 16.26 -21.16 4.27
CA ALA A 432 17.16 -22.26 4.58
C ALA A 432 16.70 -22.97 5.84
N ALA A 433 16.79 -24.30 5.84
CA ALA A 433 16.50 -25.10 7.01
C ALA A 433 17.36 -26.36 6.98
N ASP A 434 17.77 -26.81 8.17
CA ASP A 434 18.49 -28.06 8.33
C ASP A 434 17.50 -29.22 8.49
N VAL A 435 17.81 -30.33 7.82
CA VAL A 435 16.99 -31.55 7.79
C VAL A 435 17.83 -32.78 8.07
N GLU A 436 17.20 -33.79 8.68
CA GLU A 436 17.75 -35.12 8.93
C GLU A 436 16.81 -36.17 8.31
N GLY A 437 17.37 -37.27 7.82
CA GLY A 437 16.64 -38.36 7.19
C GLY A 437 16.64 -38.31 5.65
N GLU A 438 16.00 -39.31 5.05
CA GLU A 438 15.83 -39.39 3.59
C GLU A 438 14.45 -38.89 3.18
N PRO A 439 14.36 -38.16 2.06
CA PRO A 439 13.11 -37.56 1.62
C PRO A 439 12.14 -38.63 1.10
N ASN A 440 10.88 -38.53 1.52
CA ASN A 440 9.78 -39.36 1.04
C ASN A 440 8.55 -38.46 0.89
N PRO A 441 7.81 -38.49 -0.23
CA PRO A 441 6.69 -37.57 -0.41
C PRO A 441 5.70 -37.67 0.76
N GLY A 442 5.47 -36.55 1.46
CA GLY A 442 4.60 -36.51 2.63
C GLY A 442 3.11 -36.52 2.27
N ASP A 443 2.80 -36.09 1.04
CA ASP A 443 1.46 -36.08 0.46
C ASP A 443 1.50 -36.61 -0.99
N GLY A 444 0.59 -37.55 -1.31
CA GLY A 444 0.45 -38.12 -2.64
C GLY A 444 -0.13 -37.14 -3.68
N GLU A 445 -0.85 -36.10 -3.25
CA GLU A 445 -1.41 -35.08 -4.15
C GLU A 445 -0.33 -34.19 -4.80
N GLU A 446 0.86 -34.10 -4.17
CA GLU A 446 1.97 -33.28 -4.65
C GLU A 446 2.63 -33.83 -5.92
N ARG A 447 2.34 -35.09 -6.30
CA ARG A 447 2.86 -35.75 -7.51
C ARG A 447 4.38 -35.67 -7.65
N ILE A 448 5.09 -35.75 -6.53
CA ILE A 448 6.56 -35.81 -6.50
C ILE A 448 7.01 -37.14 -7.11
N ALA A 449 7.84 -37.07 -8.15
CA ALA A 449 8.34 -38.24 -8.87
C ALA A 449 9.77 -38.63 -8.49
N GLY A 450 10.52 -37.76 -7.81
CA GLY A 450 11.87 -38.07 -7.37
C GLY A 450 12.56 -36.93 -6.63
N PHE A 451 13.66 -37.30 -5.97
CA PHE A 451 14.51 -36.41 -5.19
C PHE A 451 15.96 -36.52 -5.64
N ARG A 452 16.71 -35.43 -5.50
CA ARG A 452 18.14 -35.39 -5.82
C ARG A 452 18.88 -34.49 -4.84
N TRP A 453 19.93 -35.01 -4.23
CA TRP A 453 20.85 -34.24 -3.41
C TRP A 453 21.97 -33.66 -4.27
N ILE A 454 22.20 -32.35 -4.20
CA ILE A 454 23.26 -31.65 -4.97
C ILE A 454 24.18 -30.83 -4.07
N GLY A 455 25.38 -30.54 -4.54
CA GLY A 455 26.24 -29.52 -3.93
C GLY A 455 25.70 -28.10 -4.15
N PRO A 456 25.89 -27.15 -3.22
CA PRO A 456 25.50 -25.75 -3.39
C PRO A 456 26.03 -25.08 -4.68
N GLU A 457 27.24 -25.45 -5.11
CA GLU A 457 27.91 -25.00 -6.33
C GLU A 457 27.18 -25.40 -7.61
N GLU A 458 26.33 -26.43 -7.55
CA GLU A 458 25.58 -26.94 -8.70
C GLU A 458 24.30 -26.16 -8.98
N LEU A 459 23.84 -25.32 -8.04
CA LEU A 459 22.61 -24.52 -8.18
C LEU A 459 22.61 -23.63 -9.43
N GLY A 460 23.78 -23.11 -9.83
CA GLY A 460 23.92 -22.32 -11.06
C GLY A 460 23.55 -23.13 -12.31
N ARG A 461 24.05 -24.37 -12.41
CA ARG A 461 23.73 -25.28 -13.53
C ARG A 461 22.25 -25.68 -13.54
N VAL A 462 21.65 -25.86 -12.37
CA VAL A 462 20.20 -26.12 -12.25
C VAL A 462 19.38 -24.93 -12.77
N ALA A 463 19.79 -23.70 -12.45
CA ALA A 463 19.13 -22.50 -12.96
C ALA A 463 19.22 -22.39 -14.48
N GLU A 464 20.38 -22.68 -15.07
CA GLU A 464 20.59 -22.71 -16.52
C GLU A 464 19.70 -23.76 -17.19
N ALA A 465 19.63 -24.97 -16.63
CA ALA A 465 18.75 -26.03 -17.13
C ALA A 465 17.27 -25.62 -17.09
N LEU A 466 16.82 -24.95 -16.02
CA LEU A 466 15.45 -24.43 -15.93
C LEU A 466 15.17 -23.34 -16.99
N ARG A 467 16.14 -22.50 -17.34
CA ARG A 467 15.98 -21.49 -18.40
C ARG A 467 15.97 -22.09 -19.80
N ALA A 468 16.62 -23.24 -19.98
CA ALA A 468 16.71 -23.97 -21.24
C ALA A 468 15.50 -24.87 -21.51
N LEU A 469 14.46 -24.83 -20.66
CA LEU A 469 13.24 -25.61 -20.87
C LEU A 469 12.53 -25.25 -22.18
N PRO A 470 11.73 -26.18 -22.74
CA PRO A 470 10.99 -25.97 -23.98
C PRO A 470 10.08 -24.72 -23.96
N PRO A 471 9.71 -24.15 -25.12
CA PRO A 471 8.94 -22.91 -25.22
C PRO A 471 7.65 -22.85 -24.39
N GLU A 472 6.96 -23.98 -24.21
CA GLU A 472 5.74 -24.07 -23.41
C GLU A 472 5.99 -23.94 -21.89
N TRP A 473 7.24 -24.15 -21.45
CA TRP A 473 7.72 -24.04 -20.07
C TRP A 473 8.64 -22.83 -19.84
N ASP A 474 9.13 -22.18 -20.88
CA ASP A 474 10.11 -21.07 -20.84
C ASP A 474 9.76 -20.01 -19.78
N GLY A 475 8.52 -19.50 -19.77
CA GLY A 475 8.10 -18.52 -18.76
C GLY A 475 8.19 -19.05 -17.32
N TRP A 476 7.84 -20.31 -17.09
CA TRP A 476 7.92 -20.97 -15.78
C TRP A 476 9.36 -21.29 -15.39
N GLY A 477 10.16 -21.77 -16.34
CA GLY A 477 11.57 -22.07 -16.19
C GLY A 477 12.38 -20.85 -15.78
N ARG A 478 12.23 -19.72 -16.50
CA ARG A 478 12.82 -18.44 -16.11
C ARG A 478 12.41 -17.97 -14.72
N PHE A 479 11.13 -18.10 -14.38
CA PHE A 479 10.64 -17.73 -13.05
C PHE A 479 11.29 -18.57 -11.94
N ARG A 480 11.37 -19.89 -12.12
CA ARG A 480 11.97 -20.82 -11.14
C ARG A 480 13.50 -20.69 -11.05
N ALA A 481 14.19 -20.41 -12.15
CA ALA A 481 15.64 -20.23 -12.17
C ALA A 481 16.12 -19.12 -11.23
N LEU A 482 15.36 -18.01 -11.12
CA LEU A 482 15.72 -16.87 -10.28
C LEU A 482 15.93 -17.23 -8.81
N ALA A 483 15.13 -18.16 -8.27
CA ALA A 483 15.29 -18.60 -6.89
C ALA A 483 16.60 -19.37 -6.66
N HIS A 484 17.03 -20.15 -7.65
CA HIS A 484 18.27 -20.92 -7.61
C HIS A 484 19.49 -19.99 -7.74
N GLU A 485 19.45 -19.02 -8.65
CA GLU A 485 20.50 -18.00 -8.80
C GLU A 485 20.67 -17.17 -7.52
N ALA A 486 19.56 -16.74 -6.94
CA ALA A 486 19.58 -15.99 -5.69
C ALA A 486 20.11 -16.84 -4.53
N ALA A 487 19.68 -18.10 -4.41
CA ALA A 487 20.19 -19.06 -3.43
C ALA A 487 21.70 -19.27 -3.55
N ALA A 488 22.19 -19.56 -4.77
CA ALA A 488 23.62 -19.73 -5.05
C ALA A 488 24.43 -18.49 -4.62
N CYS A 489 23.95 -17.29 -4.99
CA CYS A 489 24.60 -16.04 -4.59
C CYS A 489 24.64 -15.86 -3.06
N ARG A 490 23.59 -16.26 -2.33
CA ARG A 490 23.55 -16.15 -0.86
C ARG A 490 24.50 -17.11 -0.19
N LEU A 491 24.49 -18.37 -0.59
CA LEU A 491 25.35 -19.40 0.00
C LEU A 491 26.83 -19.06 -0.19
N ASN A 492 27.22 -18.60 -1.39
CA ASN A 492 28.61 -18.19 -1.67
C ASN A 492 29.06 -17.02 -0.78
N ARG A 493 28.19 -16.03 -0.53
CA ARG A 493 28.51 -14.90 0.37
C ARG A 493 28.66 -15.32 1.84
N MET A 494 27.86 -16.30 2.28
CA MET A 494 27.95 -16.83 3.65
C MET A 494 29.23 -17.65 3.84
N GLN A 495 29.66 -18.41 2.84
CA GLN A 495 30.93 -19.15 2.89
C GLN A 495 32.15 -18.21 2.84
N GLY A 496 32.12 -17.18 2.00
CA GLY A 496 33.23 -16.21 1.88
C GLY A 496 33.43 -15.29 3.09
N THR A 497 32.45 -15.14 3.97
CA THR A 497 32.57 -14.32 5.20
C THR A 497 33.08 -15.10 6.42
N GLY A 498 33.15 -16.44 6.34
CA GLY A 498 33.67 -17.31 7.41
C GLY A 498 35.17 -17.61 7.34
N GLY A 499 35.86 -17.27 6.23
CA GLY A 499 37.26 -17.67 5.99
C GLY A 499 38.35 -16.67 6.40
N GLY A 500 38.01 -15.52 6.98
CA GLY A 500 38.96 -14.42 7.25
C GLY A 500 39.56 -14.38 8.66
N GLY A 501 39.35 -15.40 9.49
CA GLY A 501 39.68 -15.38 10.93
C GLY A 501 40.73 -16.38 11.39
N GLY A 502 41.64 -16.81 10.51
CA GLY A 502 42.66 -17.78 10.88
C GLY A 502 43.80 -17.86 9.86
N ARG A 503 44.70 -16.88 9.91
CA ARG A 503 46.13 -17.07 9.67
C ARG A 503 46.90 -16.12 10.58
#